data_AF-A0A5E4PQR5-F1
#
_entry.id   AF-A0A5E4PQR5-F1
#
_cell.length_a   1.000
_cell.length_b   1.000
_cell.length_c   1.000
_cell.angle_alpha   90.00
_cell.angle_beta   90.00
_cell.angle_gamma   90.00
#
_symmetry.space_group_name_H-M   'P 1'
#
loop_
_entity.id
_entity.type
_entity.pdbx_description
1 polymer ?
#
loop_
_entity_poly.entity_id
_entity_poly.type
_entity_poly.pdbx_seq_one_letter_code
_entity_poly.pdbx_strand_id
1 'polypeptide(L)'
;MKDNNPDEYPYVVVQFLQLPHAHIGDYSCVPYSWIRSRRATDRKIQVAYPDEDPSITKMRIMNGDEPSQKWNLYMAIIKHESNSYENACE
;
A
#
# COMPACT_ATOMS: atom_id res chain seq x y z
N MET A 1 -8.42 -13.71 16.37
CA MET A 1 -7.64 -12.77 15.53
C MET A 1 -8.07 -13.06 14.11
N LYS A 2 -8.56 -12.06 13.35
CA LYS A 2 -8.90 -12.31 11.94
C LYS A 2 -7.58 -12.36 11.18
N ASP A 3 -7.22 -13.56 10.73
CA ASP A 3 -6.20 -13.74 9.71
C ASP A 3 -6.71 -13.01 8.46
N ASN A 4 -6.09 -11.87 8.15
CA ASN A 4 -6.38 -11.16 6.91
C ASN A 4 -5.78 -12.02 5.79
N ASN A 5 -6.60 -12.86 5.19
CA ASN A 5 -6.18 -13.71 4.10
C ASN A 5 -5.83 -12.77 2.92
N PRO A 6 -4.55 -12.71 2.47
CA PRO A 6 -4.15 -11.80 1.39
C PRO A 6 -4.91 -12.09 0.08
N ASP A 7 -5.51 -13.28 -0.04
CA ASP A 7 -6.37 -13.70 -1.14
C ASP A 7 -7.72 -12.95 -1.21
N GLU A 8 -8.20 -12.34 -0.13
CA GLU A 8 -9.51 -11.68 -0.13
C GLU A 8 -9.43 -10.23 -0.64
N TYR A 9 -8.32 -9.53 -0.37
CA TYR A 9 -8.12 -8.11 -0.72
C TYR A 9 -6.67 -7.81 -1.16
N PRO A 10 -6.29 -8.14 -2.41
CA PRO A 10 -4.96 -7.86 -2.96
C PRO A 10 -4.57 -6.38 -2.93
N TYR A 11 -5.51 -5.44 -2.92
CA TYR A 11 -5.23 -4.00 -2.99
C TYR A 11 -5.82 -3.24 -1.81
N VAL A 12 -5.03 -2.30 -1.31
CA VAL A 12 -5.37 -1.45 -0.17
C VAL A 12 -5.13 0.00 -0.55
N VAL A 13 -6.14 0.84 -0.35
CA VAL A 13 -6.02 2.30 -0.46
C VAL A 13 -5.58 2.84 0.89
N VAL A 14 -4.47 3.57 0.88
CA VAL A 14 -3.82 4.07 2.07
C VAL A 14 -3.65 5.58 1.99
N GLN A 15 -3.68 6.23 3.15
CA GLN A 15 -3.23 7.62 3.29
C GLN A 15 -1.92 7.61 4.08
N PHE A 16 -0.84 8.12 3.47
CA PHE A 16 0.44 8.23 4.14
C PHE A 16 0.42 9.31 5.22
N LEU A 17 0.89 8.97 6.42
CA LEU A 17 1.10 9.92 7.52
C LEU A 17 2.45 10.65 7.39
N GLN A 18 3.39 10.01 6.69
CA GLN A 18 4.69 10.57 6.31
C GLN A 18 4.83 10.35 4.81
N LEU A 19 4.89 11.44 4.05
CA LEU A 19 4.90 11.37 2.59
C LEU A 19 6.20 10.71 2.11
N PRO A 20 6.13 9.66 1.29
CA PRO A 20 7.31 9.07 0.64
C PRO A 20 8.04 10.07 -0.25
N HIS A 21 7.29 10.93 -0.94
CA HIS A 21 7.79 12.02 -1.76
C HIS A 21 6.77 13.15 -1.83
N ALA A 22 7.23 14.38 -2.14
CA ALA A 22 6.40 15.58 -2.09
C ALA A 22 5.21 15.57 -3.07
N HIS A 23 5.28 14.77 -4.13
CA HIS A 23 4.27 14.71 -5.20
C HIS A 23 3.31 13.51 -5.09
N ILE A 24 3.28 12.83 -3.93
CA ILE A 24 2.32 11.73 -3.74
C ILE A 24 0.92 12.31 -3.54
N GLY A 25 -0.09 11.69 -4.16
CA GLY A 25 -1.49 12.08 -3.95
C GLY A 25 -1.94 11.84 -2.50
N ASP A 26 -3.09 12.41 -2.14
CA ASP A 26 -3.69 12.25 -0.80
C ASP A 26 -3.94 10.77 -0.42
N TYR A 27 -4.18 9.94 -1.44
CA TYR A 27 -4.38 8.51 -1.31
C TYR A 27 -3.47 7.76 -2.28
N SER A 28 -3.05 6.58 -1.88
CA SER A 28 -2.23 5.70 -2.71
C SER A 28 -2.77 4.28 -2.66
N CYS A 29 -2.77 3.64 -3.83
CA CYS A 29 -3.05 2.23 -3.97
C CYS A 29 -1.79 1.44 -3.67
N VAL A 30 -1.85 0.44 -2.80
CA VAL A 30 -0.73 -0.46 -2.56
C VAL A 30 -1.20 -1.92 -2.50
N PRO A 31 -0.40 -2.87 -3.00
CA PRO A 31 -0.65 -4.28 -2.79
C PRO A 31 -0.62 -4.63 -1.30
N TYR A 32 -1.44 -5.58 -0.89
CA TYR A 32 -1.40 -6.09 0.49
C TYR A 32 -0.03 -6.67 0.84
N SER A 33 0.68 -7.25 -0.14
CA SER A 33 2.06 -7.76 0.02
C SER A 33 3.07 -6.68 0.42
N TRP A 34 2.78 -5.39 0.17
CA TRP A 34 3.65 -4.27 0.54
C TRP A 34 3.46 -3.85 2.01
N ILE A 35 2.42 -4.35 2.67
CA ILE A 35 2.15 -4.10 4.09
C ILE A 35 3.05 -5.00 4.93
N ARG A 36 3.95 -4.39 5.70
CA ARG A 36 4.89 -5.11 6.58
C ARG A 36 4.35 -5.35 7.97
N SER A 37 3.53 -4.44 8.47
CA SER A 37 2.88 -4.61 9.77
C SER A 37 1.54 -3.88 9.80
N ARG A 38 0.58 -4.46 10.52
CA ARG A 38 -0.77 -3.89 10.73
C ARG A 38 -1.06 -3.85 12.21
N ARG A 39 -1.36 -2.66 12.73
CA ARG A 39 -1.84 -2.49 14.10
C ARG A 39 -3.33 -2.82 14.13
N ALA A 40 -3.72 -3.72 15.04
CA ALA A 40 -5.09 -4.21 15.15
C ALA A 40 -6.09 -3.12 15.61
N THR A 41 -5.62 -2.07 16.27
CA THR A 41 -6.47 -1.14 17.02
C THR A 41 -6.86 0.12 16.25
N ASP A 42 -6.05 0.58 15.28
CA ASP A 42 -6.20 1.92 14.71
C ASP A 42 -6.05 1.97 13.18
N ARG A 43 -6.15 0.82 12.50
CA ARG A 43 -5.99 0.68 11.03
C ARG A 43 -4.68 1.27 10.50
N LYS A 44 -3.71 1.56 11.38
CA LYS A 44 -2.38 2.00 10.98
C LYS A 44 -1.56 0.81 10.52
N ILE A 45 -0.80 1.05 9.49
CA ILE A 45 0.08 0.09 8.86
C ILE A 45 1.45 0.69 8.62
N GLN A 46 2.45 -0.17 8.54
CA GLN A 46 3.71 0.16 7.88
C GLN A 46 3.72 -0.46 6.49
N VAL A 47 3.96 0.39 5.50
CA VAL A 47 4.02 0.02 4.09
C VAL A 47 5.44 0.21 3.61
N ALA A 48 6.00 -0.80 2.94
CA ALA A 48 7.20 -0.64 2.15
C ALA A 48 6.83 0.07 0.85
N TYR A 49 7.41 1.24 0.60
CA TYR A 49 7.09 2.04 -0.59
C TYR A 49 8.38 2.56 -1.23
N PRO A 50 8.51 2.53 -2.56
CA PRO A 50 9.70 3.03 -3.24
C PRO A 50 9.73 4.56 -3.25
N ASP A 51 10.94 5.12 -3.32
CA ASP A 51 11.18 6.52 -3.67
C ASP A 51 11.64 6.55 -5.14
N GLU A 52 10.67 6.39 -6.05
CA GLU A 52 10.89 6.33 -7.51
C GLU A 52 9.76 7.05 -8.25
N ASP A 53 9.83 7.12 -9.59
CA ASP A 53 8.78 7.75 -10.38
C ASP A 53 7.41 7.04 -10.18
N PRO A 54 6.31 7.79 -9.97
CA PRO A 54 4.98 7.22 -9.77
C PRO A 54 4.53 6.27 -10.88
N SER A 55 4.95 6.51 -12.12
CA SER A 55 4.63 5.63 -13.26
C SER A 55 5.29 4.26 -13.13
N ILE A 56 6.52 4.22 -12.59
CA ILE A 56 7.23 2.96 -12.32
C ILE A 56 6.53 2.25 -11.16
N THR A 57 6.23 2.96 -10.08
CA THR A 57 5.52 2.39 -8.94
C THR A 57 4.18 1.81 -9.35
N LYS A 58 3.41 2.51 -10.20
CA LYS A 58 2.15 1.99 -10.77
C LYS A 58 2.35 0.67 -11.51
N MET A 59 3.38 0.56 -12.36
CA MET A 59 3.68 -0.70 -13.05
C MET A 59 3.99 -1.83 -12.07
N ARG A 60 4.76 -1.57 -11.01
CA ARG A 60 5.05 -2.57 -9.96
C ARG A 60 3.80 -3.05 -9.25
N ILE A 61 2.91 -2.12 -8.91
CA ILE A 61 1.63 -2.43 -8.25
C ILE A 61 0.79 -3.33 -9.16
N MET A 62 0.67 -2.98 -10.46
CA MET A 62 -0.10 -3.77 -11.43
C MET A 62 0.51 -5.15 -11.70
N ASN A 63 1.84 -5.27 -11.66
CA ASN A 63 2.53 -6.55 -11.83
C ASN A 63 2.53 -7.41 -10.55
N GLY A 64 2.12 -6.85 -9.40
CA GLY A 64 2.20 -7.54 -8.11
C GLY A 64 3.63 -7.77 -7.64
N ASP A 65 4.57 -6.90 -8.04
CA ASP A 65 5.98 -7.02 -7.66
C ASP A 65 6.13 -7.07 -6.14
N GLU A 66 7.03 -7.92 -5.64
CA GLU A 66 7.32 -7.95 -4.22
C GLU A 66 8.13 -6.71 -3.77
N PRO A 67 7.84 -6.20 -2.56
CA PRO A 67 8.56 -5.06 -2.02
C PRO A 67 10.03 -5.37 -1.77
N SER A 68 10.92 -4.51 -2.29
CA SER A 68 12.36 -4.62 -2.07
C SER A 68 12.74 -4.38 -0.61
N GLN A 69 13.76 -5.09 -0.11
CA GLN A 69 14.34 -4.83 1.22
C GLN A 69 14.99 -3.44 1.33
N LYS A 70 15.27 -2.78 0.21
CA LYS A 70 15.85 -1.43 0.17
C LYS A 70 14.80 -0.33 0.27
N TRP A 71 13.51 -0.65 0.16
CA TRP A 71 12.45 0.35 0.24
C TRP A 71 12.25 0.81 1.68
N ASN A 72 12.01 2.10 1.83
CA ASN A 72 11.70 2.69 3.12
C ASN A 72 10.31 2.27 3.59
N LEU A 73 10.14 2.23 4.91
CA LEU A 73 8.86 1.94 5.53
C LEU A 73 8.19 3.24 5.93
N TYR A 74 6.95 3.41 5.48
CA TYR A 74 6.15 4.58 5.79
C TYR A 74 4.92 4.19 6.58
N MET A 75 4.57 5.04 7.54
CA MET A 75 3.32 4.90 8.28
C MET A 75 2.17 5.38 7.42
N ALA A 76 1.12 4.56 7.32
CA ALA A 76 -0.09 4.91 6.60
C ALA A 76 -1.33 4.43 7.35
N ILE A 77 -2.49 4.97 6.97
CA ILE A 77 -3.80 4.56 7.48
C ILE A 77 -4.58 3.92 6.34
N ILE A 78 -5.13 2.73 6.58
CA ILE A 78 -6.03 2.07 5.63
C ILE A 78 -7.34 2.85 5.52
N LYS A 79 -7.69 3.23 4.30
CA LYS A 79 -8.96 3.88 3.96
C LYS A 79 -9.96 2.91 3.36
N HIS A 80 -9.48 2.05 2.46
CA HIS A 80 -10.31 1.09 1.75
C HIS A 80 -9.48 -0.17 1.42
N GLU A 81 -10.14 -1.32 1.42
CA GLU A 81 -9.56 -2.63 1.03
C GLU A 81 -10.43 -3.17 -0.10
N SER A 82 -9.81 -3.63 -1.19
CA SER A 82 -10.51 -4.06 -2.40
C SER A 82 -9.81 -5.25 -3.05
N ASN A 83 -10.60 -6.03 -3.78
CA ASN A 83 -10.14 -7.13 -4.60
C ASN A 83 -9.84 -6.74 -6.05
N SER A 84 -10.14 -5.50 -6.45
CA SER A 84 -9.90 -4.97 -7.79
C SER A 84 -9.12 -3.67 -7.73
N TYR A 85 -8.03 -3.61 -8.50
CA TYR A 85 -7.21 -2.41 -8.67
C TYR A 85 -8.04 -1.27 -9.29
N GLU A 86 -8.81 -1.54 -10.34
CA GLU A 86 -9.68 -0.53 -10.98
C GLU A 86 -10.70 0.01 -9.99
N ASN A 87 -11.37 -0.85 -9.22
CA ASN A 87 -12.42 -0.40 -8.28
C ASN A 87 -11.88 0.34 -7.05
N ALA A 88 -10.60 0.18 -6.72
CA ALA A 88 -9.98 0.87 -5.58
C ALA A 88 -9.16 2.10 -5.98
N CYS A 89 -8.67 2.16 -7.22
CA CYS A 89 -7.53 2.99 -7.58
C CYS A 89 -7.71 3.75 -8.93
N GLU A 90 -8.80 3.53 -9.67
CA GLU A 90 -9.33 4.42 -10.71
C GLU A 90 -10.55 5.22 -10.22
#